data_AF-A0A0G1FG17-F1
#
_entry.id   AF-A0A0G1FG17-F1
#
_cell.length_a   1.000
_cell.length_b   1.000
_cell.length_c   1.000
_cell.angle_alpha   90.00
_cell.angle_beta   90.00
_cell.angle_gamma   90.00
#
_symmetry.space_group_name_H-M   'P 1'
#
loop_
_entity.id
_entity.type
_entity.pdbx_description
1 polymer ?
#
loop_
_entity_poly.entity_id
_entity_poly.type
_entity_poly.pdbx_seq_one_letter_code
_entity_poly.pdbx_strand_id
1 'polypeptide(L)'
;MPNLNKVWFADRDGICSTDILVLRSNSEKIIAGLYALILRNDEFNAEVLKGLKGTQLPRVSFEYLSSLKIPFIPLEIQKHLVAEVEKEEEIITQVLGEITLPTCRRECITSLHSY
;
A
#
# COMPACT_ATOMS: atom_id res chain seq x y z
N MET A 1 -18.58 7.12 1.05
CA MET A 1 -17.70 6.61 -0.03
C MET A 1 -16.50 5.97 0.63
N PRO A 2 -16.04 4.78 0.21
CA PRO A 2 -14.95 4.11 0.89
C PRO A 2 -13.67 4.91 0.68
N ASN A 3 -13.01 5.31 1.77
CA ASN A 3 -11.65 5.82 1.71
C ASN A 3 -10.73 4.67 1.35
N LEU A 4 -10.28 4.62 0.10
CA LEU A 4 -9.36 3.59 -0.31
C LEU A 4 -7.94 4.13 -0.07
N ASN A 5 -7.31 3.61 0.97
CA ASN A 5 -5.92 3.85 1.36
C ASN A 5 -4.97 3.30 0.26
N LYS A 6 -4.95 4.00 -0.88
CA LYS A 6 -4.29 3.60 -2.13
C LYS A 6 -2.92 4.25 -2.21
N VAL A 7 -1.95 3.65 -1.55
CA VAL A 7 -0.53 3.97 -1.78
C VAL A 7 0.13 2.72 -2.35
N TRP A 8 0.86 2.89 -3.44
CA TRP A 8 1.62 1.83 -4.08
C TRP A 8 3.09 2.16 -4.07
N PHE A 9 3.92 1.19 -3.70
CA PHE A 9 5.36 1.27 -3.90
C PHE A 9 5.66 0.86 -5.35
N ALA A 10 6.22 1.79 -6.13
CA ALA A 10 6.58 1.53 -7.52
C ALA A 10 7.82 0.61 -7.59
N ASP A 11 7.57 -0.69 -7.66
CA ASP A 11 8.57 -1.76 -7.77
C ASP A 11 9.01 -2.01 -9.23
N ARG A 12 8.41 -1.30 -10.19
CA ARG A 12 8.68 -1.42 -11.63
C ARG A 12 8.55 -0.08 -12.33
N ASP A 13 9.28 0.07 -13.43
CA ASP A 13 9.16 1.23 -14.32
C ASP A 13 7.83 1.21 -15.08
N GLY A 14 7.24 2.39 -15.28
CA GLY A 14 5.97 2.53 -15.98
C GLY A 14 5.47 3.97 -16.09
N ILE A 15 4.24 4.10 -16.58
CA ILE A 15 3.52 5.38 -16.68
C ILE A 15 2.29 5.34 -15.78
N CYS A 16 1.90 6.49 -15.24
CA CYS A 16 0.71 6.63 -14.41
C CYS A 16 -0.22 7.70 -14.97
N SER A 17 -1.50 7.63 -14.58
CA SER A 17 -2.46 8.70 -14.87
C SER A 17 -2.03 10.01 -14.22
N THR A 18 -2.49 11.15 -14.76
CA THR A 18 -2.31 12.48 -14.18
C THR A 18 -3.01 12.65 -12.83
N ASP A 19 -3.97 11.77 -12.51
CA ASP A 19 -4.65 11.74 -11.21
C ASP A 19 -3.82 11.04 -10.10
N ILE A 20 -2.67 10.44 -10.45
CA ILE A 20 -1.78 9.78 -9.48
C ILE A 20 -0.65 10.74 -9.11
N LEU A 21 -0.46 10.96 -7.80
CA LEU A 21 0.68 11.72 -7.31
C LEU A 21 1.89 10.80 -7.14
N VAL A 22 2.97 11.13 -7.84
CA VAL A 22 4.25 10.41 -7.74
C VAL A 22 5.14 11.10 -6.71
N LEU A 23 5.55 10.35 -5.68
CA LEU A 23 6.51 10.80 -4.68
C LEU A 23 7.85 10.13 -4.94
N ARG A 24 8.90 10.94 -5.14
CA ARG A 24 10.28 10.48 -5.33
C ARG A 24 11.15 11.04 -4.22
N SER A 25 11.91 10.17 -3.57
CA SER A 25 12.91 10.62 -2.59
C SER A 25 13.96 11.48 -3.29
N ASN A 26 14.36 12.57 -2.62
CA ASN A 26 15.45 13.43 -3.07
C ASN A 26 16.80 13.04 -2.44
N SER A 27 16.84 11.94 -1.70
CA SER A 27 17.99 11.51 -0.92
C SER A 27 18.09 9.99 -0.89
N GLU A 28 19.31 9.49 -0.99
CA GLU A 28 19.66 8.07 -0.80
C GLU A 28 19.47 7.59 0.65
N LYS A 29 19.19 8.51 1.58
CA LYS A 29 18.92 8.20 3.00
C LYS A 29 17.49 7.72 3.26
N ILE A 30 16.70 7.49 2.21
CA ILE A 30 15.27 7.14 2.31
C ILE A 30 15.03 5.83 1.57
N ILE A 31 14.52 4.83 2.28
CA ILE A 31 14.02 3.58 1.68
C ILE A 31 12.54 3.76 1.33
N ALA A 32 12.24 3.91 0.04
CA ALA A 32 10.89 4.23 -0.43
C ALA A 32 9.82 3.19 -0.03
N GLY A 33 10.16 1.90 0.01
CA GLY A 33 9.24 0.84 0.44
C GLY A 33 8.74 1.03 1.88
N LEU A 34 9.64 1.43 2.80
CA LEU A 34 9.27 1.73 4.18
C LEU A 34 8.33 2.92 4.27
N TYR A 35 8.61 3.99 3.53
CA TYR A 35 7.74 5.17 3.53
C TYR A 35 6.39 4.89 2.87
N ALA A 36 6.32 3.98 1.90
CA ALA A 36 5.04 3.51 1.38
C ALA A 36 4.20 2.77 2.43
N LEU A 37 4.81 2.09 3.42
CA LEU A 37 4.09 1.54 4.58
C LEU A 37 3.62 2.64 5.52
N ILE A 38 4.48 3.63 5.82
CA ILE A 38 4.12 4.78 6.68
C ILE A 38 2.96 5.58 6.08
N LEU A 39 2.97 5.82 4.77
CA LEU A 39 1.90 6.53 4.07
C LEU A 39 0.59 5.73 4.01
N ARG A 40 0.65 4.41 4.22
CA ARG A 40 -0.53 3.54 4.39
C ARG A 40 -1.00 3.44 5.83
N ASN A 41 -0.33 4.08 6.79
CA ASN A 41 -0.79 4.08 8.17
C ASN A 41 -2.15 4.80 8.28
N ASP A 42 -3.06 4.24 9.08
CA ASP A 42 -4.41 4.79 9.28
C ASP A 42 -4.41 6.21 9.87
N GLU A 43 -3.45 6.53 10.75
CA GLU A 43 -3.29 7.87 11.33
C GLU A 43 -2.90 8.88 10.24
N PHE A 44 -1.93 8.53 9.39
CA PHE A 44 -1.54 9.39 8.28
C PHE A 44 -2.69 9.57 7.29
N ASN A 45 -3.37 8.47 6.95
CA ASN A 45 -4.53 8.49 6.07
C ASN A 45 -5.67 9.34 6.65
N ALA A 46 -5.88 9.34 7.97
CA ALA A 46 -6.83 10.23 8.64
C ALA A 46 -6.47 11.72 8.47
N GLU A 47 -5.19 12.09 8.53
CA GLU A 47 -4.76 13.45 8.23
C GLU A 47 -4.94 13.82 6.75
N VAL A 48 -4.69 12.89 5.84
CA VAL A 48 -4.93 13.08 4.39
C VAL A 48 -6.42 13.35 4.13
N LEU A 49 -7.30 12.59 4.78
CA LEU A 49 -8.76 12.72 4.65
C LEU A 49 -9.28 14.11 5.03
N LYS A 50 -8.67 14.78 6.01
CA LYS A 50 -9.06 16.14 6.43
C LYS A 50 -8.83 17.18 5.32
N GLY A 51 -7.94 16.89 4.36
CA GLY A 51 -7.64 17.76 3.23
C GLY A 51 -8.53 17.56 2.01
N LEU A 52 -9.48 16.61 2.05
CA LEU A 52 -10.35 16.34 0.91
C LEU A 52 -11.27 17.53 0.61
N LYS A 53 -11.32 17.92 -0.66
CA LYS A 53 -12.23 18.93 -1.18
C LYS A 53 -13.01 18.39 -2.39
N GLY A 54 -14.25 18.83 -2.55
CA GLY A 54 -15.14 18.44 -3.65
C GLY A 54 -16.17 17.37 -3.27
N THR A 55 -17.35 17.42 -3.89
CA THR A 55 -18.53 16.61 -3.52
C THR A 55 -18.72 15.35 -4.37
N GLN A 56 -18.29 15.35 -5.63
CA GLN A 56 -18.39 14.18 -6.53
C GLN A 56 -17.09 13.38 -6.65
N LEU A 57 -15.94 14.07 -6.70
CA LEU A 57 -14.61 13.47 -6.77
C LEU A 57 -13.73 14.16 -5.74
N PRO A 58 -13.70 13.67 -4.49
CA PRO A 58 -12.94 14.31 -3.43
C PRO A 58 -11.44 14.16 -3.75
N ARG A 59 -10.75 15.30 -3.89
CA ARG A 59 -9.32 15.38 -4.21
C ARG A 59 -8.58 16.07 -3.08
N VAL A 60 -7.37 15.61 -2.79
CA VAL A 60 -6.41 16.29 -1.92
C VAL A 60 -5.46 17.08 -2.80
N SER A 61 -5.21 18.36 -2.47
CA SER A 61 -4.26 19.16 -3.22
C SER A 61 -2.82 18.82 -2.82
N PHE A 62 -1.87 19.01 -3.74
CA PHE A 62 -0.46 18.75 -3.45
C PHE A 62 0.07 19.65 -2.34
N GLU A 63 -0.40 20.90 -2.27
CA GLU A 63 -0.02 21.88 -1.24
C GLU A 63 -0.44 21.39 0.15
N TYR A 64 -1.64 20.82 0.28
CA TYR A 64 -2.06 20.23 1.56
C TYR A 64 -1.23 19.00 1.89
N LEU A 65 -1.07 18.07 0.94
CA LEU A 65 -0.37 16.81 1.19
C LEU A 65 1.11 17.04 1.56
N SER A 66 1.78 17.97 0.87
CA SER A 66 3.18 18.34 1.15
C SER A 66 3.38 19.07 2.49
N SER A 67 2.31 19.59 3.08
CA SER A 67 2.35 20.20 4.43
C SER A 67 2.24 19.17 5.56
N LEU A 68 1.80 17.94 5.25
CA LEU A 68 1.69 16.87 6.25
C LEU A 68 3.09 16.44 6.71
N LYS A 69 3.21 16.21 8.02
CA LYS A 69 4.46 15.77 8.62
C LYS A 69 4.56 14.26 8.53
N ILE A 70 5.73 13.78 8.12
CA ILE A 70 6.10 12.36 8.09
C ILE A 70 7.33 12.19 8.98
N PRO A 71 7.39 11.14 9.81
CA PRO A 71 8.56 10.91 10.64
C PRO A 71 9.81 10.68 9.79
N PHE A 72 10.91 11.34 10.18
CA PHE A 72 12.21 11.04 9.61
C PHE A 72 12.90 9.98 10.47
N ILE A 73 13.14 8.81 9.88
CA ILE A 73 13.79 7.67 10.55
C ILE A 73 15.25 7.61 10.07
N PRO A 74 16.26 7.47 10.94
CA PRO A 74 17.65 7.26 10.54
C PRO A 74 17.82 6.02 9.65
N LEU A 75 18.70 6.09 8.64
CA LEU A 75 18.85 5.03 7.63
C LEU A 75 19.13 3.64 8.22
N GLU A 76 19.95 3.54 9.27
CA GLU A 76 20.25 2.27 9.93
C GLU A 76 19.00 1.64 10.57
N ILE A 77 18.14 2.46 11.17
CA ILE A 77 16.86 2.01 11.72
C ILE A 77 15.90 1.62 10.59
N GLN A 78 15.88 2.37 9.49
CA GLN A 78 15.06 2.02 8.32
C GLN A 78 15.42 0.62 7.79
N LYS A 79 16.71 0.32 7.63
CA LYS A 79 17.19 -1.01 7.18
C LYS A 79 16.75 -2.11 8.13
N HIS A 80 16.86 -1.87 9.45
CA HIS A 80 16.44 -2.84 10.45
C HIS A 80 14.93 -3.12 10.38
N LEU A 81 14.10 -2.08 10.25
CA LEU A 81 12.65 -2.22 10.12
C LEU A 81 12.25 -2.96 8.84
N VAL A 82 12.89 -2.65 7.71
CA VAL A 82 12.62 -3.33 6.43
C VAL A 82 12.96 -4.81 6.55
N ALA A 83 14.11 -5.15 7.12
CA ALA A 83 14.49 -6.55 7.32
C ALA A 83 13.52 -7.32 8.24
N GLU A 84 12.84 -6.64 9.17
CA GLU A 84 11.83 -7.29 10.01
C GLU A 84 10.52 -7.51 9.25
N VAL A 85 10.07 -6.52 8.49
CA VAL A 85 8.87 -6.63 7.63
C VAL A 85 9.05 -7.73 6.59
N GLU A 86 10.22 -7.83 5.96
CA GLU A 86 10.52 -8.87 4.97
C GLU A 86 10.41 -10.28 5.57
N LYS A 87 10.85 -10.49 6.82
CA LYS A 87 10.68 -11.78 7.50
C LYS A 87 9.22 -12.12 7.73
N GLU A 88 8.41 -11.14 8.15
CA GLU A 88 6.98 -11.34 8.36
C GLU A 88 6.27 -11.66 7.04
N GLU A 89 6.61 -10.95 5.96
CA GLU A 89 6.08 -11.18 4.61
C GLU A 89 6.45 -12.58 4.08
N GLU A 90 7.65 -13.08 4.40
CA GLU A 90 8.07 -14.44 4.04
C GLU A 90 7.18 -15.49 4.73
N ILE A 91 6.94 -15.34 6.03
CA ILE A 91 6.06 -16.24 6.80
C ILE A 91 4.63 -16.22 6.25
N ILE A 92 4.09 -15.03 5.98
CA ILE A 92 2.75 -14.88 5.38
C ILE A 92 2.68 -15.59 4.03
N THR A 93 3.71 -15.41 3.19
CA THR A 93 3.79 -16.04 1.87
C THR A 93 3.83 -17.57 1.97
N GLN A 94 4.59 -18.11 2.93
CA GLN A 94 4.63 -19.56 3.19
C GLN A 94 3.26 -20.11 3.58
N VAL A 95 2.59 -19.49 4.57
CA VAL A 95 1.26 -19.91 5.04
C VAL A 95 0.20 -19.81 3.94
N LEU A 96 0.22 -18.73 3.15
CA LEU A 96 -0.70 -18.57 2.02
C LEU A 96 -0.46 -19.62 0.92
N GLY A 97 0.80 -20.01 0.68
CA GLY A 97 1.14 -21.09 -0.23
C GLY A 97 0.50 -22.43 0.14
N GLU A 98 0.46 -22.75 1.45
CA GLU A 98 -0.18 -23.96 1.96
C GLU A 98 -1.72 -23.92 1.83
N ILE A 99 -2.33 -22.74 2.01
CA ILE A 99 -3.78 -22.55 1.94
C ILE A 99 -4.30 -22.46 0.49
N THR A 100 -3.44 -22.14 -0.49
CA THR A 100 -3.88 -21.97 -1.88
C THR A 100 -4.02 -23.31 -2.64
N LEU A 101 -3.33 -24.37 -2.19
CA LEU A 101 -3.40 -25.71 -2.80
C LEU A 101 -4.70 -26.53 -2.54
N PRO A 102 -5.45 -26.41 -1.42
CA PRO A 102 -6.66 -27.22 -1.18
C PRO A 102 -7.94 -26.68 -1.82
N THR A 103 -8.00 -25.40 -2.21
CA THR A 103 -9.25 -24.77 -2.68
C THR A 103 -9.66 -25.10 -4.12
N CYS A 104 -8.80 -25.77 -4.90
CA CYS A 104 -9.11 -26.20 -6.26
C CYS A 104 -10.07 -27.42 -6.33
N ARG A 105 -10.51 -28.01 -5.20
CA ARG A 105 -11.35 -29.24 -5.16
C ARG A 105 -12.80 -29.02 -4.70
N ARG A 106 -13.35 -27.80 -4.72
CA ARG A 106 -14.78 -27.59 -4.38
C ARG A 106 -15.70 -27.20 -5.53
N GLU A 107 -15.20 -26.92 -6.73
CA GLU A 107 -16.07 -26.50 -7.86
C GLU A 107 -16.43 -27.63 -8.86
N CYS A 108 -15.92 -28.86 -8.70
CA CYS A 108 -16.18 -29.94 -9.67
C CYS A 108 -17.44 -30.80 -9.42
N ILE A 109 -18.30 -30.53 -8.43
CA ILE A 109 -19.42 -31.45 -8.08
C ILE A 109 -20.84 -30.90 -8.31
N THR A 110 -21.05 -29.64 -8.71
CA THR A 110 -22.42 -29.10 -8.92
C THR A 110 -22.80 -28.86 -10.38
N SER A 111 -22.46 -29.79 -11.28
CA SER A 111 -23.08 -29.84 -12.63
C SER A 111 -23.53 -31.25 -13.05
N LEU A 112 -23.91 -32.08 -12.07
CA LEU A 112 -24.55 -33.37 -12.29
C LEU A 112 -25.80 -33.51 -11.40
N HIS A 113 -26.78 -32.63 -11.59
CA HIS A 113 -28.18 -32.99 -11.38
C HIS A 113 -29.14 -31.98 -12.01
N SER A 114 -30.08 -32.56 -12.76
CA SER A 114 -31.43 -32.06 -13.04
C SER A 114 -31.63 -31.20 -14.28
N TYR A 115 -32.14 -31.88 -15.32
CA TYR A 115 -33.34 -31.57 -16.13
C TYR A 115 -33.52 -30.16 -16.69
#